data_AF-A0A800DJL5-F1
#
_entry.id   AF-A0A800DJL5-F1
#
_cell.length_a   1.000
_cell.length_b   1.000
_cell.length_c   1.000
_cell.angle_alpha   90.00
_cell.angle_beta   90.00
_cell.angle_gamma   90.00
#
_symmetry.space_group_name_H-M   'P 1'
#
loop_
_entity.id
_entity.type
_entity.pdbx_description
1 polymer ?
#
loop_
_entity_poly.entity_id
_entity_poly.type
_entity_poly.pdbx_seq_one_letter_code
_entity_poly.pdbx_strand_id
1 'polypeptide(L)' 'MIVLGIETSCDETAAAVVNADRRILANEVFSQIDEHTPFGGVVPEVAARAHLELIDGVIE' A
#
# COMPACT_ATOMS: atom_id res chain seq x y z
N MET A 1 -10.07 -5.83 -20.05
CA MET A 1 -8.94 -5.05 -19.50
C MET A 1 -8.71 -5.49 -18.08
N ILE A 2 -7.45 -5.71 -17.71
CA ILE A 2 -7.01 -5.97 -16.34
C ILE A 2 -6.11 -4.80 -15.95
N VAL A 3 -6.28 -4.25 -14.75
CA VAL A 3 -5.54 -3.09 -14.25
C VAL A 3 -4.93 -3.46 -12.91
N LEU A 4 -3.64 -3.18 -12.75
CA LEU A 4 -2.95 -3.16 -11.47
C LEU A 4 -2.99 -1.73 -10.92
N GLY A 5 -3.59 -1.55 -9.74
CA GLY A 5 -3.53 -0.33 -8.96
C GLY A 5 -2.45 -0.45 -7.88
N ILE A 6 -1.72 0.63 -7.64
CA ILE A 6 -0.75 0.77 -6.54
C ILE A 6 -1.15 2.00 -5.73
N GLU A 7 -1.20 1.85 -4.41
CA GLU A 7 -1.56 2.90 -3.47
C GLU A 7 -0.44 3.08 -2.44
N THR A 8 0.10 4.31 -2.38
CA THR A 8 1.26 4.72 -1.55
C THR A 8 1.16 6.20 -1.14
N SER A 9 -0.05 6.73 -0.95
CA SER A 9 -0.25 8.17 -0.69
C SER A 9 -0.01 8.59 0.76
N CYS A 10 -0.15 7.69 1.73
CA CYS A 10 -0.04 8.01 3.16
C CYS A 10 0.80 6.97 3.92
N ASP A 11 0.19 6.07 4.69
CA ASP A 11 0.88 5.11 5.56
C ASP A 11 0.53 3.65 5.23
N GLU A 12 -0.18 3.41 4.14
CA GLU A 12 -0.40 2.08 3.58
C GLU A 12 0.37 1.87 2.27
N THR A 13 0.98 0.69 2.16
CA THR A 13 1.48 0.17 0.87
C THR A 13 0.49 -0.90 0.42
N ALA A 14 -0.16 -0.68 -0.72
CA ALA A 14 -1.18 -1.61 -1.21
C ALA A 14 -1.14 -1.77 -2.73
N ALA A 15 -1.60 -2.94 -3.19
CA ALA A 15 -1.83 -3.20 -4.59
C ALA A 15 -3.11 -4.01 -4.80
N ALA A 16 -3.81 -3.74 -5.90
CA ALA A 16 -5.02 -4.45 -6.27
C ALA A 16 -5.10 -4.70 -7.77
N VAL A 17 -5.63 -5.85 -8.16
CA VAL A 17 -5.92 -6.18 -9.55
C VAL A 17 -7.42 -6.09 -9.78
N VAL A 18 -7.86 -5.29 -10.73
CA VAL A 18 -9.28 -5.14 -11.10
C VAL A 18 -9.52 -5.42 -12.58
N ASN A 19 -10.73 -5.86 -12.92
CA ASN A 19 -11.14 -6.07 -14.30
C ASN A 19 -12.09 -4.98 -14.81
N ALA A 20 -12.39 -5.00 -16.12
CA ALA A 20 -13.28 -4.03 -16.77
C ALA A 20 -14.72 -4.03 -16.21
N ASP A 21 -15.16 -5.14 -15.60
CA ASP A 21 -16.47 -5.27 -14.95
C ASP A 21 -16.46 -4.74 -13.51
N ARG A 22 -15.41 -4.02 -13.11
CA ARG A 22 -15.21 -3.45 -11.77
C ARG A 22 -15.12 -4.52 -10.66
N ARG A 23 -14.69 -5.73 -11.00
CA ARG A 23 -14.42 -6.78 -10.01
C ARG A 23 -12.98 -6.70 -9.52
N ILE A 24 -12.81 -6.86 -8.22
CA ILE A 24 -11.51 -7.05 -7.57
C ILE A 24 -11.12 -8.52 -7.73
N LEU A 25 -9.98 -8.76 -8.36
CA LEU A 25 -9.40 -10.08 -8.58
C LEU A 25 -8.36 -10.44 -7.51
N ALA A 26 -7.64 -9.43 -7.01
CA ALA A 26 -6.68 -9.54 -5.91
C ALA A 26 -6.56 -8.18 -5.20
N ASN A 27 -6.23 -8.19 -3.91
CA ASN A 27 -5.99 -6.98 -3.10
C ASN A 27 -5.15 -7.32 -1.88
N GLU A 28 -3.99 -6.67 -1.75
CA GLU A 28 -3.06 -6.79 -0.62
C GLU A 28 -2.75 -5.40 -0.04
N VAL A 29 -2.67 -5.32 1.29
CA VAL A 29 -2.47 -4.07 2.03
C VAL A 29 -1.55 -4.30 3.23
N PHE A 30 -0.47 -3.52 3.32
CA PHE A 30 0.32 -3.35 4.54
C PHE A 30 0.08 -1.96 5.12
N SER A 31 -0.18 -1.90 6.43
CA SER A 31 -0.39 -0.67 7.18
C SER A 31 0.80 -0.41 8.11
N GLN A 32 1.20 0.87 8.23
CA GLN A 32 2.35 1.30 9.03
C GLN A 32 1.94 1.95 10.37
N ILE A 33 0.72 1.69 10.85
CA ILE A 33 0.18 2.34 12.06
C ILE A 33 1.09 2.13 13.27
N ASP A 34 1.68 0.94 13.42
CA ASP A 34 2.52 0.60 14.56
C ASP A 34 3.84 1.40 14.55
N GLU A 35 4.39 1.65 13.36
CA GLU A 35 5.59 2.45 13.12
C GLU A 35 5.36 3.93 13.43
N HIS A 36 4.15 4.45 13.17
CA HIS A 36 3.80 5.85 13.39
C HIS A 36 3.25 6.14 14.80
N THR A 37 2.76 5.11 15.51
CA THR A 37 2.16 5.22 16.85
C THR A 37 3.04 5.97 17.86
N PRO A 38 4.37 5.73 17.97
CA PRO A 38 5.23 6.44 18.92
C PRO A 38 5.32 7.95 18.69
N PHE A 39 5.02 8.41 17.47
CA PHE A 39 5.12 9.83 17.07
C PHE A 39 3.79 10.57 17.19
N GLY A 40 2.69 9.86 17.45
CA GLY A 40 1.35 10.44 17.54
C GLY A 40 0.77 10.92 16.20
N GLY A 41 1.35 10.48 15.09
CA GLY A 41 0.93 10.83 13.73
C GLY A 41 1.91 10.31 12.68
N VAL A 42 1.50 10.35 11.41
CA VAL A 42 2.31 9.86 10.29
C VAL A 42 3.58 10.70 10.15
N VAL A 43 4.73 10.03 10.14
CA VAL A 43 6.04 10.63 9.87
C VAL A 43 6.37 10.42 8.40
N PRO A 44 6.39 11.48 7.55
CA PRO A 44 6.48 11.32 6.09
C PRO A 44 7.69 10.54 5.60
N GLU A 45 8.87 10.75 6.20
CA GLU A 45 10.10 10.02 5.81
C GLU A 45 10.03 8.52 6.17
N VAL A 46 9.41 8.18 7.30
CA VAL A 46 9.21 6.78 7.71
C VAL A 46 8.27 6.09 6.72
N ALA A 47 7.19 6.78 6.33
CA ALA A 47 6.24 6.24 5.38
C ALA A 47 6.84 6.03 3.98
N ALA A 48 7.56 7.04 3.48
CA ALA A 48 8.25 6.95 2.20
C ALA A 48 9.22 5.76 2.13
N ARG A 49 9.98 5.50 3.20
CA ARG A 49 10.90 4.34 3.27
C ARG A 49 10.15 3.03 3.31
N ALA A 50 9.12 2.92 4.14
CA ALA A 50 8.32 1.71 4.24
C ALA A 50 7.64 1.35 2.90
N HIS A 51 7.20 2.34 2.11
CA HIS A 51 6.71 2.07 0.74
C HIS A 51 7.76 1.43 -0.16
N LEU A 52 9.01 1.91 -0.12
CA LEU A 52 10.10 1.34 -0.92
C LEU A 52 10.46 -0.09 -0.49
N GLU A 53 10.37 -0.38 0.80
CA GLU A 53 10.70 -1.71 1.36
C GLU A 53 9.61 -2.75 1.13
N LEU A 54 8.34 -2.33 1.12
CA LEU A 54 7.18 -3.23 1.10
C LEU A 54 6.53 -3.40 -0.27
N ILE A 55 6.89 -2.57 -1.27
CA ILE A 55 6.19 -2.56 -2.56
C ILE A 55 6.23 -3.91 -3.28
N ASP A 56 7.36 -4.62 -3.21
CA ASP A 56 7.50 -5.94 -3.83
C ASP A 56 6.57 -6.96 -3.14
N GLY A 57 6.40 -6.85 -1.81
CA GLY A 57 5.56 -7.76 -1.03
C GLY A 57 4.06 -7.67 -1.32
N VAL A 58 3.57 -6.58 -1.92
CA VAL A 58 2.16 -6.45 -2.33
C VAL A 58 1.91 -6.84 -3.78
N ILE A 59 2.96 -7.14 -4.56
CA ILE A 59 2.85 -7.49 -5.99
C ILE A 59 3.35 -8.90 -6.33
N GLU A 60 3.85 -9.67 -5.37
CA GLU A 60 4.28 -11.07 -5.54
C GLU A 60 3.13 -12.07 -5.75
#